data_AF-A0A3M1ABT9-F1
#
_entry.id   AF-A0A3M1ABT9-F1
#
_cell.length_a   1.000
_cell.length_b   1.000
_cell.length_c   1.000
_cell.angle_alpha   90.00
_cell.angle_beta   90.00
_cell.angle_gamma   90.00
#
_symmetry.space_group_name_H-M   'P 1'
#
loop_
_entity.id
_entity.type
_entity.pdbx_description
1 polymer ?
#
loop_
_entity_poly.entity_id
_entity_poly.type
_entity_poly.pdbx_seq_one_letter_code
_entity_poly.pdbx_strand_id
1 'polypeptide(L)'
;MAWKIELRIAEYSTCLVEYSAIHFNLVGASIFQLQITRLIYNMLNRMLGLLIARYGYCINSIKKEILARTKKELTAVKEIKAYIRCEKAEEVVHALEDAGVSGVTLIDVMAVGPNIDPKNYKYSIECVEKYQKVAKLEIICTDEEADQFVKVLRESAYTGMHGDGIISVSEIERLVKIRTGTEGPEALAQ
;
A
#
# COMPACT_ATOMS: atom_id res chain seq x y z
N MET A 1 12.49 -18.15 14.73
CA MET A 1 13.39 -17.62 15.76
C MET A 1 12.62 -17.38 17.06
N ALA A 2 12.10 -18.47 17.64
CA ALA A 2 11.26 -18.45 18.84
C ALA A 2 11.77 -19.45 19.90
N TRP A 3 13.06 -19.80 19.84
CA TRP A 3 13.63 -20.91 20.62
C TRP A 3 15.05 -20.53 21.05
N LYS A 4 15.16 -19.65 22.04
CA LYS A 4 16.34 -19.40 22.91
C LYS A 4 16.05 -18.17 23.76
N ILE A 5 15.39 -18.35 24.90
CA ILE A 5 15.53 -17.63 26.18
C ILE A 5 14.60 -18.39 27.15
N GLU A 6 15.06 -19.54 27.63
CA GLU A 6 14.35 -20.28 28.70
C GLU A 6 15.33 -20.91 29.70
N LEU A 7 16.60 -20.52 29.66
CA LEU A 7 17.66 -21.11 30.49
C LEU A 7 18.58 -20.00 31.01
N ARG A 8 18.09 -19.22 31.99
CA ARG A 8 18.95 -18.44 32.91
C ARG A 8 18.28 -17.92 34.18
N ILE A 9 17.33 -18.66 34.77
CA ILE A 9 16.84 -18.38 36.13
C ILE A 9 16.64 -19.70 36.90
N ALA A 10 17.67 -20.56 36.93
CA ALA A 10 17.65 -21.83 37.67
C ALA A 10 18.93 -22.05 38.50
N GLU A 11 19.57 -20.99 38.99
CA GLU A 11 20.78 -21.06 39.84
C GLU A 11 20.66 -20.31 41.17
N TYR A 12 19.44 -20.08 41.68
CA TYR A 12 19.22 -19.54 43.03
C TYR A 12 18.43 -20.48 43.95
N SER A 13 18.47 -21.80 43.67
CA SER A 13 17.72 -22.83 44.41
C SER A 13 18.57 -23.61 45.43
N THR A 14 19.83 -23.27 45.67
CA THR A 14 20.73 -24.06 46.55
C THR A 14 21.28 -23.27 47.74
N CYS A 15 20.61 -22.22 48.18
CA CYS A 15 20.96 -21.50 49.41
C CYS A 15 19.86 -21.60 50.50
N LEU A 16 19.21 -22.76 50.62
CA LEU A 16 18.04 -22.97 51.48
C LEU A 16 18.13 -24.18 52.43
N VAL A 17 19.34 -24.63 52.81
CA VAL A 17 19.48 -25.77 53.75
C VAL A 17 20.19 -25.42 55.08
N GLU A 18 20.75 -24.23 55.27
CA GLU A 18 21.47 -23.92 56.54
C GLU A 18 20.83 -22.85 57.45
N TYR A 19 19.66 -22.31 57.12
CA TYR A 19 19.02 -21.29 57.97
C TYR A 19 17.92 -21.81 58.90
N SER A 20 18.02 -23.08 59.34
CA SER A 20 17.14 -23.67 60.35
C SER A 20 17.53 -23.36 61.81
N ALA A 21 18.48 -22.45 62.05
CA ALA A 21 19.09 -22.25 63.38
C ALA A 21 18.75 -20.94 64.12
N ILE A 22 17.72 -20.18 63.70
CA ILE A 22 17.29 -18.98 64.45
C ILE A 22 15.77 -18.98 64.64
N HIS A 23 15.23 -20.07 65.18
CA HIS A 23 13.92 -20.08 65.81
C HIS A 23 14.09 -19.63 67.27
N PHE A 24 13.70 -18.40 67.63
CA PHE A 24 13.05 -18.10 68.93
C PHE A 24 12.52 -16.66 69.13
N ASN A 25 12.64 -15.73 68.15
CA ASN A 25 12.15 -14.33 68.30
C ASN A 25 11.25 -13.81 67.13
N LEU A 26 10.67 -14.70 66.32
CA LEU A 26 10.27 -14.40 64.93
C LEU A 26 8.75 -14.35 64.61
N VAL A 27 7.87 -14.18 65.59
CA VAL A 27 6.40 -14.13 65.33
C VAL A 27 5.88 -12.70 65.08
N GLY A 28 6.58 -11.65 65.56
CA GLY A 28 6.21 -10.24 65.29
C GLY A 28 6.79 -9.66 63.99
N ALA A 29 7.97 -10.11 63.57
CA ALA A 29 8.66 -9.62 62.37
C ALA A 29 8.10 -10.20 61.06
N SER A 30 7.44 -11.35 61.12
CA SER A 30 6.91 -12.09 59.98
C SER A 30 5.67 -11.44 59.35
N ILE A 31 4.76 -10.87 60.17
CA ILE A 31 3.57 -10.15 59.69
C ILE A 31 3.97 -8.80 59.06
N PHE A 32 4.95 -8.10 59.64
CA PHE A 32 5.44 -6.82 59.12
C PHE A 32 6.22 -6.99 57.80
N GLN A 33 7.06 -8.03 57.70
CA GLN A 33 7.73 -8.41 56.45
C GLN A 33 6.74 -8.86 55.36
N LEU A 34 5.68 -9.59 55.72
CA LEU A 34 4.59 -9.96 54.81
C LEU A 34 3.77 -8.75 54.34
N GLN A 35 3.56 -7.74 55.19
CA GLN A 35 2.88 -6.50 54.81
C GLN A 35 3.72 -5.67 53.82
N ILE A 36 5.04 -5.56 54.04
CA ILE A 36 5.93 -4.80 53.15
C ILE A 36 6.07 -5.48 51.78
N THR A 37 6.27 -6.79 51.74
CA THR A 37 6.36 -7.54 50.47
C THR A 37 5.05 -7.46 49.67
N ARG A 38 3.90 -7.51 50.34
CA ARG A 38 2.58 -7.31 49.70
C ARG A 38 2.40 -5.88 49.17
N LEU A 39 2.92 -4.87 49.87
CA LEU A 39 2.87 -3.47 49.43
C LEU A 39 3.75 -3.24 48.19
N ILE A 40 4.97 -3.77 48.21
CA ILE A 40 5.93 -3.70 47.09
C ILE A 40 5.39 -4.43 45.88
N TYR A 41 4.82 -5.63 46.04
CA TYR A 41 4.20 -6.39 44.96
C TYR A 41 3.02 -5.65 44.33
N ASN A 42 2.16 -5.02 45.13
CA ASN A 42 1.06 -4.20 44.64
C ASN A 42 1.53 -2.91 43.94
N MET A 43 2.60 -2.28 44.44
CA MET A 43 3.23 -1.13 43.77
C MET A 43 3.84 -1.51 42.43
N LEU A 44 4.61 -2.60 42.39
CA LEU A 44 5.22 -3.12 41.15
C LEU A 44 4.16 -3.51 40.13
N ASN A 45 3.08 -4.17 40.53
CA ASN A 45 1.98 -4.51 39.62
C ASN A 45 1.22 -3.28 39.12
N ARG A 46 1.06 -2.22 39.93
CA ARG A 46 0.49 -0.95 39.45
C ARG A 46 1.42 -0.25 38.46
N MET A 47 2.73 -0.24 38.72
CA MET A 47 3.72 0.31 37.80
C MET A 47 3.80 -0.48 36.49
N LEU A 48 3.83 -1.82 36.57
CA LEU A 48 3.81 -2.70 35.39
C LEU A 48 2.52 -2.49 34.58
N GLY A 49 1.37 -2.41 35.25
CA GLY A 49 0.08 -2.18 34.59
C GLY A 49 0.04 -0.86 33.82
N LEU A 50 0.59 0.22 34.38
CA LEU A 50 0.72 1.50 33.70
C LEU A 50 1.69 1.45 32.51
N LEU A 51 2.81 0.73 32.65
CA LEU A 51 3.78 0.51 31.58
C LEU A 51 3.17 -0.31 30.43
N ILE A 52 2.50 -1.43 30.73
CA ILE A 52 1.83 -2.29 29.76
C ILE A 52 0.69 -1.53 29.07
N ALA A 53 -0.10 -0.74 29.80
CA ALA A 53 -1.16 0.09 29.21
C ALA A 53 -0.57 1.13 28.25
N ARG A 54 0.53 1.79 28.62
CA ARG A 54 1.19 2.83 27.81
C ARG A 54 1.87 2.24 26.57
N TYR A 55 2.59 1.13 26.69
CA TYR A 55 3.20 0.43 25.55
C TYR A 55 2.16 -0.27 24.68
N GLY A 56 1.13 -0.87 25.27
CA GLY A 56 0.04 -1.54 24.56
C GLY A 56 -0.80 -0.59 23.70
N TYR A 57 -1.07 0.62 24.20
CA TYR A 57 -1.74 1.66 23.41
C TYR A 57 -0.90 2.09 22.20
N CYS A 58 0.41 2.31 22.41
CA CYS A 58 1.33 2.69 21.35
C CYS A 58 1.41 1.62 20.23
N ILE A 59 1.53 0.34 20.61
CA ILE A 59 1.56 -0.78 19.66
C ILE A 59 0.25 -0.90 18.87
N ASN A 60 -0.90 -0.73 19.54
CA ASN A 60 -2.20 -0.79 18.87
C ASN A 60 -2.42 0.39 17.91
N SER A 61 -1.92 1.58 18.26
CA SER A 61 -1.97 2.76 17.38
C SER A 61 -1.14 2.53 16.12
N ILE A 62 0.11 2.07 16.27
CA ILE A 62 1.00 1.77 15.16
C ILE A 62 0.43 0.65 14.28
N LYS A 63 -0.13 -0.41 14.88
CA LYS A 63 -0.80 -1.49 14.14
C LYS A 63 -1.96 -0.97 13.29
N LYS A 64 -2.82 -0.11 13.84
CA LYS A 64 -3.95 0.46 13.09
C LYS A 64 -3.47 1.29 11.90
N GLU A 65 -2.42 2.08 12.08
CA GLU A 65 -1.91 2.96 11.04
C GLU A 65 -1.21 2.17 9.91
N ILE A 66 -0.43 1.15 10.28
CA ILE A 66 0.17 0.22 9.30
C ILE A 66 -0.93 -0.53 8.54
N LEU A 67 -1.96 -1.04 9.25
CA LEU A 67 -3.05 -1.78 8.63
C LEU A 67 -3.87 -0.89 7.68
N ALA A 68 -4.09 0.38 8.04
CA ALA A 68 -4.78 1.33 7.19
C ALA A 68 -3.98 1.66 5.92
N ARG A 69 -2.65 1.82 6.04
CA ARG A 69 -1.77 2.05 4.88
C ARG A 69 -1.70 0.85 3.96
N THR A 70 -1.42 -0.33 4.50
CA THR A 70 -1.37 -1.58 3.71
C THR A 70 -2.72 -1.91 3.05
N LYS A 71 -3.84 -1.67 3.74
CA LYS A 71 -5.16 -1.85 3.14
C LYS A 71 -5.42 -0.84 2.01
N LYS A 72 -4.98 0.41 2.17
CA LYS A 72 -5.08 1.42 1.12
C LYS A 72 -4.28 1.03 -0.12
N GLU A 73 -3.05 0.55 0.08
CA GLU A 73 -2.17 0.09 -1.00
C GLU A 73 -2.78 -1.12 -1.75
N LEU A 74 -3.30 -2.12 -1.03
CA LEU A 74 -3.92 -3.31 -1.64
C LEU A 74 -5.25 -3.06 -2.39
N THR A 75 -5.86 -1.88 -2.24
CA THR A 75 -7.12 -1.53 -2.91
C THR A 75 -6.98 -0.33 -3.83
N ALA A 76 -5.75 0.07 -4.12
CA ALA A 76 -5.49 1.24 -4.95
C ALA A 76 -5.87 0.94 -6.40
N VAL A 77 -6.70 1.81 -6.96
CA VAL A 77 -7.07 1.79 -8.38
C VAL A 77 -6.31 2.92 -9.07
N LYS A 78 -5.81 2.65 -10.27
CA LYS A 78 -5.08 3.61 -11.09
C LYS A 78 -5.82 3.85 -12.39
N GLU A 79 -5.62 5.06 -12.91
CA GLU A 79 -6.01 5.45 -14.25
C GLU A 79 -4.75 5.63 -15.09
N ILE A 80 -4.68 4.93 -16.21
CA ILE A 80 -3.63 5.11 -17.22
C ILE A 80 -4.24 5.88 -18.37
N LYS A 81 -3.64 7.03 -18.70
CA LYS A 81 -3.95 7.81 -19.90
C LYS A 81 -2.76 7.76 -20.85
N ALA A 82 -2.98 7.28 -22.06
CA ALA A 82 -1.96 7.26 -23.10
C ALA A 82 -2.41 8.07 -24.30
N TYR A 83 -1.58 9.01 -24.73
CA TYR A 83 -1.73 9.73 -25.98
C TYR A 83 -0.74 9.12 -26.95
N ILE A 84 -1.21 8.52 -28.03
CA ILE A 84 -0.39 7.77 -28.98
C ILE A 84 -0.75 8.13 -30.43
N ARG A 85 0.11 7.74 -31.37
CA ARG A 85 -0.20 7.82 -32.81
C ARG A 85 -1.48 7.05 -33.15
N CYS A 86 -2.37 7.66 -33.93
CA CYS A 86 -3.61 7.00 -34.37
C CYS A 86 -3.35 5.70 -35.13
N GLU A 87 -2.26 5.63 -35.92
CA GLU A 87 -1.94 4.42 -36.70
C GLU A 87 -1.57 3.22 -35.82
N LYS A 88 -1.18 3.46 -34.56
CA LYS A 88 -0.80 2.43 -33.59
C LYS A 88 -1.94 1.99 -32.68
N ALA A 89 -3.09 2.66 -32.72
CA ALA A 89 -4.18 2.41 -31.79
C ALA A 89 -4.70 0.97 -31.84
N GLU A 90 -4.87 0.39 -33.02
CA GLU A 90 -5.34 -0.99 -33.21
C GLU A 90 -4.35 -2.01 -32.62
N GLU A 91 -3.07 -1.89 -32.95
CA GLU A 91 -2.00 -2.76 -32.43
C GLU A 91 -1.90 -2.69 -30.90
N VAL A 92 -2.02 -1.49 -30.35
CA VAL A 92 -1.97 -1.26 -28.90
C VAL A 92 -3.18 -1.85 -28.19
N VAL A 93 -4.39 -1.71 -28.75
CA VAL A 93 -5.61 -2.30 -28.17
C VAL A 93 -5.51 -3.82 -28.13
N HIS A 94 -5.07 -4.45 -29.22
CA HIS A 94 -4.89 -5.91 -29.23
C HIS A 94 -3.83 -6.38 -28.24
N ALA A 95 -2.70 -5.67 -28.14
CA ALA A 95 -1.66 -6.02 -27.17
C ALA A 95 -2.17 -5.92 -25.71
N LEU A 96 -3.06 -4.97 -25.42
CA LEU A 96 -3.68 -4.83 -24.11
C LEU A 96 -4.74 -5.90 -23.83
N GLU A 97 -5.52 -6.29 -24.84
CA GLU A 97 -6.46 -7.40 -24.76
C GLU A 97 -5.72 -8.71 -24.46
N ASP A 98 -4.62 -8.98 -25.16
CA ASP A 98 -3.75 -10.14 -24.91
C ASP A 98 -3.11 -10.12 -23.52
N ALA A 99 -2.85 -8.91 -22.99
CA ALA A 99 -2.35 -8.71 -21.63
C ALA A 99 -3.44 -8.87 -20.54
N GLY A 100 -4.71 -9.04 -20.92
CA GLY A 100 -5.82 -9.26 -20.00
C GLY A 100 -6.50 -8.00 -19.48
N VAL A 101 -6.42 -6.87 -20.20
CA VAL A 101 -7.11 -5.64 -19.80
C VAL A 101 -8.64 -5.87 -19.75
N SER A 102 -9.30 -5.40 -18.70
CA SER A 102 -10.76 -5.56 -18.55
C SER A 102 -11.56 -4.67 -19.50
N GLY A 103 -10.99 -3.54 -19.91
CA GLY A 103 -11.61 -2.60 -20.85
C GLY A 103 -10.71 -1.40 -21.14
N VAL A 104 -10.87 -0.84 -22.34
CA VAL A 104 -10.13 0.33 -22.83
C VAL A 104 -11.13 1.32 -23.40
N THR A 105 -10.98 2.60 -23.07
CA THR A 105 -11.73 3.68 -23.73
C THR A 105 -10.82 4.37 -24.74
N LEU A 106 -11.23 4.41 -26.01
CA LEU A 106 -10.50 5.08 -27.08
C LEU A 106 -11.21 6.38 -27.47
N ILE A 107 -10.45 7.48 -27.53
CA ILE A 107 -10.96 8.82 -27.83
C ILE A 107 -10.07 9.45 -28.90
N ASP A 108 -10.69 9.92 -29.99
CA ASP A 108 -10.00 10.72 -31.01
C ASP A 108 -9.76 12.14 -30.48
N VAL A 109 -8.49 12.57 -30.47
CA VAL A 109 -8.12 13.92 -30.06
C VAL A 109 -7.24 14.61 -31.10
N MET A 110 -7.28 15.94 -31.11
CA MET A 110 -6.41 16.77 -31.93
C MET A 110 -5.36 17.41 -31.03
N ALA A 111 -4.10 17.04 -31.23
CA ALA A 111 -2.99 17.63 -30.51
C ALA A 111 -2.50 18.90 -31.22
N VAL A 112 -2.39 19.99 -30.48
CA VAL A 112 -1.79 21.26 -30.89
C VAL A 112 -0.58 21.52 -29.99
N GLY A 113 0.58 21.89 -30.54
CA GLY A 113 1.75 22.21 -29.73
C GLY A 113 3.11 21.94 -30.38
N PRO A 114 4.21 22.14 -29.62
CA PRO A 114 5.58 22.03 -30.12
C PRO A 114 6.05 20.59 -30.36
N ASN A 115 5.43 19.61 -29.70
CA ASN A 115 5.81 18.19 -29.77
C ASN A 115 5.05 17.40 -30.86
N ILE A 116 4.52 18.12 -31.86
CA ILE A 116 3.86 17.53 -33.02
C ILE A 116 4.91 16.96 -33.96
N ASP A 117 4.64 15.79 -34.53
CA ASP A 117 5.47 15.20 -35.57
C ASP A 117 5.60 16.18 -36.75
N PRO A 118 6.82 16.67 -37.06
CA PRO A 118 7.02 17.65 -38.12
C PRO A 118 6.71 17.12 -39.52
N LYS A 119 6.54 15.79 -39.68
CA LYS A 119 6.17 15.18 -40.96
C LYS A 119 4.67 14.91 -41.09
N ASN A 120 3.95 14.77 -39.98
CA ASN A 120 2.58 14.25 -39.95
C ASN A 120 1.58 15.22 -39.28
N TYR A 121 1.66 16.51 -39.61
CA TYR A 121 0.70 17.52 -39.15
C TYR A 121 -0.22 17.99 -40.27
N LYS A 122 -1.43 18.44 -39.89
CA LYS A 122 -2.42 19.04 -40.78
C LYS A 122 -2.74 20.46 -40.31
N TYR A 123 -3.28 21.28 -41.20
CA TYR A 123 -3.79 22.59 -40.83
C TYR A 123 -5.30 22.52 -40.62
N SER A 124 -5.78 23.07 -39.51
CA SER A 124 -7.22 23.24 -39.29
C SER A 124 -7.69 24.44 -40.11
N ILE A 125 -8.72 24.24 -40.94
CA ILE A 125 -9.34 25.34 -41.70
C ILE A 125 -10.08 26.29 -40.74
N GLU A 126 -10.59 25.77 -39.63
CA GLU A 126 -11.36 26.55 -38.65
C GLU A 126 -10.46 27.30 -37.66
N CYS A 127 -9.28 26.78 -37.34
CA CYS A 127 -8.39 27.35 -36.31
C CYS A 127 -7.10 27.98 -36.87
N VAL A 128 -6.81 27.85 -38.18
CA VAL A 128 -5.55 28.32 -38.83
C VAL A 128 -4.27 27.82 -38.13
N GLU A 129 -4.37 26.72 -37.39
CA GLU A 129 -3.26 26.15 -36.60
C GLU A 129 -2.88 24.75 -37.08
N LYS A 130 -1.62 24.36 -36.84
CA LYS A 130 -1.12 23.00 -37.09
C LYS A 130 -1.62 22.07 -35.98
N TYR A 131 -2.22 20.96 -36.37
CA TYR A 131 -2.64 19.89 -35.46
C TYR A 131 -2.20 18.52 -35.95
N GLN A 132 -2.10 17.56 -35.04
CA GLN A 132 -1.91 16.15 -35.34
C GLN A 132 -3.06 15.35 -34.75
N LYS A 133 -3.57 14.36 -35.49
CA LYS A 133 -4.53 13.39 -34.94
C LYS A 133 -3.79 12.44 -34.01
N VAL A 134 -4.30 12.31 -32.80
CA VAL A 134 -3.72 11.48 -31.74
C VAL A 134 -4.85 10.65 -31.16
N ALA A 135 -4.57 9.39 -30.86
CA ALA A 135 -5.50 8.52 -30.15
C ALA A 135 -5.21 8.63 -28.65
N LYS A 136 -6.25 8.92 -27.86
CA LYS A 136 -6.18 8.91 -26.40
C LYS A 136 -6.81 7.62 -25.89
N LEU A 137 -6.06 6.84 -25.14
CA LEU A 137 -6.53 5.65 -24.44
C LEU A 137 -6.68 5.98 -22.96
N GLU A 138 -7.81 5.58 -22.37
CA GLU A 138 -8.03 5.61 -20.94
C GLU A 138 -8.31 4.19 -20.45
N ILE A 139 -7.53 3.76 -19.46
CA ILE A 139 -7.59 2.42 -18.87
C ILE A 139 -7.68 2.59 -17.36
N ILE A 140 -8.58 1.85 -16.74
CA ILE A 140 -8.68 1.78 -15.28
C ILE A 140 -8.26 0.38 -14.85
N CYS A 141 -7.29 0.29 -13.97
CA CYS A 141 -6.71 -0.97 -13.53
C CYS A 141 -6.36 -0.94 -12.03
N THR A 142 -6.00 -2.11 -11.49
CA THR A 142 -5.41 -2.18 -10.15
C THR A 142 -3.98 -1.63 -10.15
N ASP A 143 -3.45 -1.28 -8.99
CA ASP A 143 -2.06 -0.82 -8.84
C ASP A 143 -1.06 -1.90 -9.27
N GLU A 144 -1.37 -3.17 -9.01
CA GLU A 144 -0.54 -4.32 -9.36
C GLU A 144 -0.40 -4.50 -10.89
N GLU A 145 -1.44 -4.16 -11.64
CA GLU A 145 -1.47 -4.28 -13.11
C GLU A 145 -0.90 -3.05 -13.82
N ALA A 146 -0.79 -1.92 -13.12
CA ALA A 146 -0.48 -0.64 -13.74
C ALA A 146 0.85 -0.65 -14.50
N ASP A 147 1.91 -1.16 -13.88
CA ASP A 147 3.25 -1.24 -14.48
C ASP A 147 3.27 -2.18 -15.70
N GLN A 148 2.50 -3.28 -15.66
CA GLN A 148 2.38 -4.20 -16.78
C GLN A 148 1.72 -3.52 -17.98
N PHE A 149 0.59 -2.84 -17.78
CA PHE A 149 -0.11 -2.16 -18.87
C PHE A 149 0.68 -0.98 -19.42
N VAL A 150 1.39 -0.22 -18.57
CA VAL A 150 2.29 0.84 -19.02
C VAL A 150 3.41 0.27 -19.91
N LYS A 151 3.98 -0.88 -19.55
CA LYS A 151 5.00 -1.54 -20.35
C LYS A 151 4.45 -1.97 -21.72
N VAL A 152 3.29 -2.63 -21.75
CA VAL A 152 2.62 -3.07 -22.98
C VAL A 152 2.29 -1.88 -23.89
N LEU A 153 1.70 -0.81 -23.34
CA LEU A 153 1.42 0.43 -24.05
C LEU A 153 2.69 1.02 -24.68
N ARG A 154 3.77 1.11 -23.90
CA ARG A 154 5.04 1.67 -24.37
C ARG A 154 5.62 0.83 -25.51
N GLU A 155 5.66 -0.48 -25.37
CA GLU A 155 6.28 -1.38 -26.35
C GLU A 155 5.50 -1.41 -27.67
N SER A 156 4.16 -1.46 -27.61
CA SER A 156 3.29 -1.51 -28.80
C SER A 156 3.18 -0.15 -29.52
N ALA A 157 3.19 0.96 -28.79
CA ALA A 157 3.09 2.30 -29.38
C ALA A 157 4.43 2.87 -29.90
N TYR A 158 5.56 2.29 -29.51
CA TYR A 158 6.89 2.83 -29.84
C TYR A 158 7.25 2.67 -31.33
N THR A 159 7.68 3.77 -31.96
CA THR A 159 8.21 3.77 -33.33
C THR A 159 9.64 4.33 -33.39
N GLY A 160 10.08 5.02 -32.34
CA GLY A 160 11.36 5.72 -32.30
C GLY A 160 11.34 7.08 -33.00
N MET A 161 10.20 7.52 -33.51
CA MET A 161 10.03 8.81 -34.17
C MET A 161 9.44 9.86 -33.22
N HIS A 162 9.73 11.13 -33.49
CA HIS A 162 9.15 12.23 -32.72
C HIS A 162 7.62 12.26 -32.86
N GLY A 163 6.89 12.29 -31.74
CA GLY A 163 5.42 12.25 -31.73
C GLY A 163 4.82 10.87 -31.44
N ASP A 164 5.60 9.91 -30.91
CA ASP A 164 5.06 8.63 -30.39
C ASP A 164 4.04 8.82 -29.26
N GLY A 165 4.22 9.91 -28.50
CA GLY A 165 3.24 10.38 -27.53
C GLY A 165 3.70 10.26 -26.07
N ILE A 166 2.76 10.20 -25.15
CA ILE A 166 3.02 10.23 -23.70
C ILE A 166 2.02 9.36 -22.93
N ILE A 167 2.49 8.70 -21.88
CA ILE A 167 1.68 7.92 -20.96
C ILE A 167 1.75 8.59 -19.58
N SER A 168 0.61 8.76 -18.94
CA SER A 168 0.50 9.28 -17.58
C SER A 168 -0.34 8.33 -16.72
N VAL A 169 0.06 8.16 -15.47
CA VAL A 169 -0.66 7.33 -14.48
C VAL A 169 -1.11 8.22 -13.33
N SER A 170 -2.37 8.09 -12.93
CA SER A 170 -2.96 8.81 -11.79
C SER A 170 -3.67 7.87 -10.82
N GLU A 171 -3.74 8.25 -9.55
CA GLU A 171 -4.51 7.54 -8.52
C GLU A 171 -6.00 7.87 -8.66
N ILE A 172 -6.86 6.85 -8.61
CA ILE A 172 -8.30 7.02 -8.53
C ILE A 172 -8.71 6.87 -7.06
N GLU A 173 -9.25 7.96 -6.50
CA GLU A 173 -9.70 7.96 -5.10
C GLU A 173 -10.96 7.10 -4.90
N ARG A 174 -11.86 7.07 -5.90
CA ARG A 174 -13.11 6.32 -5.83
C ARG A 174 -13.56 5.84 -7.20
N LEU A 175 -13.82 4.55 -7.32
CA LEU A 175 -14.39 3.90 -8.50
C LEU A 175 -15.77 3.33 -8.14
N VAL A 176 -16.77 3.52 -8.99
CA VAL A 176 -18.14 3.00 -8.79
C VAL A 176 -18.68 2.44 -10.10
N LYS A 177 -19.12 1.18 -10.10
CA LYS A 177 -19.81 0.57 -11.25
C LYS A 177 -21.30 0.93 -11.21
N ILE A 178 -21.77 1.69 -12.20
CA ILE A 178 -23.15 2.21 -12.25
C ILE A 178 -24.20 1.09 -12.13
N ARG A 179 -24.01 -0.03 -12.85
CA ARG A 179 -24.99 -1.12 -12.92
C ARG A 179 -25.23 -1.82 -11.58
N THR A 180 -24.18 -2.05 -10.81
CA THR A 180 -24.20 -2.87 -9.58
C THR A 180 -24.08 -2.04 -8.30
N GLY A 181 -23.61 -0.80 -8.40
CA GLY A 181 -23.27 0.04 -7.26
C GLY A 181 -22.01 -0.43 -6.51
N THR A 182 -21.28 -1.40 -7.05
CA THR A 182 -20.03 -1.88 -6.44
C THR A 182 -18.96 -0.80 -6.53
N GLU A 183 -18.19 -0.65 -5.46
CA GLU A 183 -17.14 0.35 -5.34
C GLU A 183 -15.75 -0.29 -5.30
N GLY A 184 -14.71 0.49 -5.59
CA GLY A 184 -13.32 0.05 -5.45
C GLY A 184 -12.86 -0.93 -6.54
N PRO A 185 -11.79 -1.71 -6.28
CA PRO A 185 -11.26 -2.69 -7.23
C PRO A 185 -12.31 -3.72 -7.69
N GLU A 186 -13.28 -4.07 -6.85
CA GLU A 186 -14.36 -5.01 -7.19
C GLU A 186 -15.23 -4.48 -8.36
N ALA A 187 -15.26 -3.16 -8.58
CA ALA A 187 -15.96 -2.58 -9.71
C ALA A 187 -15.32 -2.91 -11.07
N LEU A 188 -14.05 -3.34 -11.11
CA LEU A 188 -13.36 -3.75 -12.33
C LEU A 188 -13.78 -5.15 -12.81
N ALA A 189 -14.17 -6.04 -11.90
CA ALA A 189 -14.62 -7.39 -12.24
C ALA A 189 -15.92 -7.35 -13.07
N GLN A 190 -15.99 -8.10 -14.17
CA GLN A 190 -17.08 -8.03 -15.18
C GLN A 190 -18.49 -8.28 -14.60
#